data_AF-A0A7Y6EUX5-F1
#
_entry.id   AF-A0A7Y6EUX5-F1
#
_cell.length_a   1.000
_cell.length_b   1.000
_cell.length_c   1.000
_cell.angle_alpha   90.00
_cell.angle_beta   90.00
_cell.angle_gamma   90.00
#
_symmetry.space_group_name_H-M   'P 1'
#
loop_
_entity.id
_entity.type
_entity.pdbx_description
1 polymer ?
#
loop_
_entity_poly.entity_id
_entity_poly.type
_entity_poly.pdbx_seq_one_letter_code
_entity_poly.pdbx_strand_id
1 'polypeptide(L)'
;MKKYLAGLLIIFLLCLGLPGQAYMEASNQQPLTFEDLNLEQAIKSLLNKNDDESLTKEDLESLTDVPLSGKGIKSLQGLEYAVNVTNLSLSRNQIADISPLSGAVNLTTLDLSGNQIEDIKPLGNLTKLTDLSVSRNQFNDLSALAGLVNLNTLSISSNKITDLKPLAGLINLWRLDAADNNIKDLAPLSKLTNLLSLDLSSNQIYDLEPLRNLQSLAYLYLNNNRVWDLEPIQQRSFFPYYDTGAFIEPLELQNNYLDLSKGSKTYKLFVKLAGNELPGGQRKTQRLVIGSTTAYVGESAYRITAAPFIQTGRTYVPIRFISEKLGATVNWNQSTKEVTIQKDGKTIRWAVGNRQVKVNQQTVMQDAPLLLKNGSAFVPVRFVAEQLNTSVEYMGSKHMVVIFKN
;
A
#
# COMPACT_ATOMS: atom_id res chain seq x y z
N MET A 1 -36.97 26.72 -80.12
CA MET A 1 -36.55 27.04 -78.74
C MET A 1 -37.22 26.07 -77.79
N LYS A 2 -36.42 25.28 -77.02
CA LYS A 2 -36.65 24.61 -75.70
C LYS A 2 -38.07 24.11 -75.32
N LYS A 3 -38.34 22.99 -74.64
CA LYS A 3 -37.66 21.77 -74.13
C LYS A 3 -38.78 20.88 -73.50
N TYR A 4 -38.55 19.58 -73.39
CA TYR A 4 -39.33 18.56 -72.64
C TYR A 4 -39.25 18.71 -71.10
N LEU A 5 -40.25 18.17 -70.36
CA LEU A 5 -40.23 17.34 -69.10
C LEU A 5 -41.64 17.39 -68.47
N ALA A 6 -42.42 16.34 -68.12
CA ALA A 6 -42.23 14.99 -67.56
C ALA A 6 -41.80 14.93 -66.07
N GLY A 7 -42.65 14.31 -65.23
CA GLY A 7 -42.40 13.84 -63.85
C GLY A 7 -42.87 14.81 -62.74
N LEU A 8 -43.42 14.41 -61.59
CA LEU A 8 -43.43 13.10 -60.94
C LEU A 8 -44.55 13.02 -59.88
N LEU A 9 -45.04 11.80 -59.70
CA LEU A 9 -45.97 11.28 -58.72
C LEU A 9 -45.49 11.55 -57.27
N ILE A 10 -46.35 12.13 -56.41
CA ILE A 10 -46.12 12.17 -54.96
C ILE A 10 -46.66 10.84 -54.39
N ILE A 11 -45.75 9.91 -54.12
CA ILE A 11 -46.04 8.71 -53.33
C ILE A 11 -45.94 9.11 -51.85
N PHE A 12 -47.09 9.13 -51.17
CA PHE A 12 -47.17 9.22 -49.72
C PHE A 12 -46.79 7.86 -49.13
N LEU A 13 -45.51 7.66 -48.84
CA LEU A 13 -45.04 6.50 -48.06
C LEU A 13 -45.29 6.80 -46.58
N LEU A 14 -46.39 6.25 -46.07
CA LEU A 14 -46.69 6.09 -44.65
C LEU A 14 -45.63 5.16 -44.03
N CYS A 15 -44.49 5.72 -43.61
CA CYS A 15 -43.66 5.07 -42.60
C CYS A 15 -44.32 5.24 -41.24
N LEU A 16 -45.18 4.29 -40.88
CA LEU A 16 -45.59 4.03 -39.50
C LEU A 16 -44.43 3.34 -38.76
N GLY A 17 -43.29 4.01 -38.67
CA GLY A 17 -42.30 3.71 -37.65
C GLY A 17 -42.77 4.39 -36.37
N LEU A 18 -42.85 3.65 -35.26
CA LEU A 18 -43.17 4.23 -33.96
C LEU A 18 -42.25 5.44 -33.72
N PRO A 19 -42.76 6.65 -33.43
CA PRO A 19 -41.93 7.82 -33.20
C PRO A 19 -40.95 7.64 -32.03
N GLY A 20 -41.05 6.58 -31.22
CA GLY A 20 -39.99 6.23 -30.28
C GLY A 20 -38.72 5.69 -30.94
N GLN A 21 -38.83 4.83 -31.96
CA GLN A 21 -37.67 4.13 -32.54
C GLN A 21 -36.83 5.04 -33.44
N ALA A 22 -37.45 5.79 -34.36
CA ALA A 22 -36.73 6.70 -35.23
C ALA A 22 -36.03 7.85 -34.47
N TYR A 23 -36.61 8.30 -33.34
CA TYR A 23 -36.01 9.32 -32.49
C TYR A 23 -34.86 8.75 -31.64
N MET A 24 -34.93 7.49 -31.19
CA MET A 24 -33.81 6.82 -30.52
C MET A 24 -32.65 6.52 -31.47
N GLU A 25 -32.93 6.08 -32.71
CA GLU A 25 -31.91 5.91 -33.76
C GLU A 25 -31.22 7.23 -34.11
N ALA A 26 -31.97 8.32 -34.27
CA ALA A 26 -31.41 9.66 -34.54
C ALA A 26 -30.58 10.23 -33.38
N SER A 27 -30.91 9.87 -32.12
CA SER A 27 -30.16 10.28 -30.92
C SER A 27 -28.80 9.58 -30.81
N ASN A 28 -28.69 8.33 -31.23
CA ASN A 28 -27.46 7.54 -31.07
C ASN A 28 -26.37 7.91 -32.09
N GLN A 29 -26.75 8.50 -33.22
CA GLN A 29 -25.83 8.95 -34.27
C GLN A 29 -25.38 10.40 -34.13
N GLN A 30 -25.77 11.10 -33.06
CA GLN A 30 -25.29 12.46 -32.83
C GLN A 30 -23.79 12.48 -32.50
N PRO A 31 -23.02 13.41 -33.09
CA PRO A 31 -21.62 13.61 -32.73
C PRO A 31 -21.45 13.89 -31.23
N LEU A 32 -20.57 13.12 -30.59
CA LEU A 32 -20.12 13.37 -29.23
C LEU A 32 -18.99 14.41 -29.23
N THR A 33 -18.97 15.22 -28.17
CA THR A 33 -17.90 16.18 -27.91
C THR A 33 -16.92 15.60 -26.89
N PHE A 34 -15.64 15.62 -27.20
CA PHE A 34 -14.56 15.20 -26.30
C PHE A 34 -13.80 16.41 -25.77
N GLU A 35 -13.55 16.45 -24.47
CA GLU A 35 -12.69 17.48 -23.87
C GLU A 35 -11.21 17.24 -24.17
N ASP A 36 -10.84 15.97 -24.34
CA ASP A 36 -9.48 15.53 -24.57
C ASP A 36 -9.30 15.02 -26.00
N LEU A 37 -8.57 15.80 -26.81
CA LEU A 37 -8.28 15.44 -28.19
C LEU A 37 -7.43 14.17 -28.30
N ASN A 38 -6.57 13.86 -27.31
CA ASN A 38 -5.80 12.62 -27.36
C ASN A 38 -6.70 11.41 -27.16
N LEU A 39 -7.72 11.51 -26.30
CA LEU A 39 -8.73 10.48 -26.13
C LEU A 39 -9.53 10.29 -27.42
N GLU A 40 -10.05 11.39 -27.98
CA GLU A 40 -10.84 11.36 -29.22
C GLU A 40 -10.04 10.68 -30.35
N GLN A 41 -8.80 11.14 -30.58
CA GLN A 41 -7.95 10.62 -31.64
C GLN A 41 -7.57 9.16 -31.42
N ALA A 42 -7.32 8.75 -30.18
CA ALA A 42 -6.99 7.37 -29.88
C ALA A 42 -8.20 6.43 -30.10
N ILE A 43 -9.43 6.87 -29.80
CA ILE A 43 -10.65 6.11 -30.10
C ILE A 43 -10.92 6.08 -31.61
N LYS A 44 -10.77 7.19 -32.33
CA LYS A 44 -10.89 7.20 -33.80
C LYS A 44 -9.92 6.22 -34.44
N SER A 45 -8.66 6.23 -34.01
CA SER A 45 -7.65 5.29 -34.47
C SER A 45 -8.02 3.83 -34.15
N LEU A 46 -8.60 3.55 -33.00
CA LEU A 46 -9.04 2.20 -32.62
C LEU A 46 -10.17 1.70 -33.53
N LEU A 47 -11.07 2.59 -33.94
CA LEU A 47 -12.21 2.30 -34.81
C LEU A 47 -11.89 2.43 -36.31
N ASN A 48 -10.64 2.72 -36.67
CA ASN A 48 -10.21 3.03 -38.05
C ASN A 48 -11.01 4.18 -38.70
N LYS A 49 -11.38 5.19 -37.91
CA LYS A 49 -12.03 6.41 -38.38
C LYS A 49 -11.01 7.46 -38.78
N ASN A 50 -11.35 8.23 -39.80
CA ASN A 50 -10.58 9.38 -40.26
C ASN A 50 -10.78 10.58 -39.30
N ASP A 51 -9.85 11.56 -39.37
CA ASP A 51 -9.84 12.71 -38.47
C ASP A 51 -11.12 13.56 -38.54
N ASP A 52 -11.75 13.63 -39.72
CA ASP A 52 -12.98 14.39 -39.98
C ASP A 52 -14.26 13.64 -39.60
N GLU A 53 -14.19 12.33 -39.39
CA GLU A 53 -15.32 11.54 -38.91
C GLU A 53 -15.56 11.82 -37.42
N SER A 54 -16.82 12.05 -37.07
CA SER A 54 -17.21 12.23 -35.67
C SER A 54 -17.41 10.88 -34.97
N LEU A 55 -17.11 10.84 -33.68
CA LEU A 55 -17.50 9.74 -32.80
C LEU A 55 -18.94 9.95 -32.31
N THR A 56 -19.70 8.88 -32.24
CA THR A 56 -21.12 8.85 -31.86
C THR A 56 -21.31 7.90 -30.68
N LYS A 57 -22.46 7.93 -30.02
CA LYS A 57 -22.74 7.01 -28.90
C LYS A 57 -22.60 5.54 -29.31
N GLU A 58 -23.07 5.19 -30.50
CA GLU A 58 -22.96 3.83 -31.04
C GLU A 58 -21.49 3.37 -31.19
N ASP A 59 -20.60 4.27 -31.61
CA ASP A 59 -19.17 3.98 -31.68
C ASP A 59 -18.60 3.58 -30.31
N LEU A 60 -18.96 4.32 -29.26
CA LEU A 60 -18.48 4.07 -27.90
C LEU A 60 -19.10 2.78 -27.34
N GLU A 61 -20.38 2.55 -27.60
CA GLU A 61 -21.08 1.31 -27.20
C GLU A 61 -20.50 0.06 -27.90
N SER A 62 -19.86 0.21 -29.07
CA SER A 62 -19.22 -0.89 -29.79
C SER A 62 -17.87 -1.33 -29.18
N LEU A 63 -17.30 -0.54 -28.28
CA LEU A 63 -15.99 -0.81 -27.69
C LEU A 63 -16.03 -1.96 -26.68
N THR A 64 -15.16 -2.95 -26.85
CA THR A 64 -14.95 -4.08 -25.91
C THR A 64 -13.55 -4.07 -25.30
N ASP A 65 -12.53 -3.89 -26.13
CA ASP A 65 -11.10 -3.92 -25.78
C ASP A 65 -10.46 -2.60 -26.16
N VAL A 66 -10.02 -1.84 -25.17
CA VAL A 66 -9.65 -0.42 -25.33
C VAL A 66 -8.22 -0.19 -24.79
N PRO A 67 -7.19 -0.33 -25.65
CA PRO A 67 -5.78 -0.18 -25.27
C PRO A 67 -5.27 1.27 -25.47
N LEU A 68 -5.50 2.12 -24.48
CA LEU A 68 -5.22 3.57 -24.50
C LEU A 68 -4.06 3.99 -23.59
N SER A 69 -3.11 3.09 -23.30
CA SER A 69 -1.94 3.43 -22.49
C SER A 69 -0.98 4.39 -23.17
N GLY A 70 -0.40 5.32 -22.40
CA GLY A 70 0.69 6.19 -22.87
C GLY A 70 0.27 7.23 -23.92
N LYS A 71 -1.01 7.59 -23.98
CA LYS A 71 -1.58 8.48 -25.00
C LYS A 71 -1.61 9.95 -24.58
N GLY A 72 -1.19 10.28 -23.36
CA GLY A 72 -1.22 11.64 -22.84
C GLY A 72 -2.64 12.13 -22.54
N ILE A 73 -3.58 11.21 -22.27
CA ILE A 73 -4.97 11.50 -21.93
C ILE A 73 -5.05 12.13 -20.54
N LYS A 74 -5.86 13.17 -20.38
CA LYS A 74 -6.11 13.93 -19.15
C LYS A 74 -7.56 13.84 -18.70
N SER A 75 -8.51 13.91 -19.64
CA SER A 75 -9.95 13.78 -19.36
C SER A 75 -10.50 12.50 -19.99
N LEU A 76 -11.36 11.80 -19.24
CA LEU A 76 -12.10 10.62 -19.72
C LEU A 76 -13.51 10.96 -20.19
N GLN A 77 -13.89 12.24 -20.23
CA GLN A 77 -15.21 12.66 -20.72
C GLN A 77 -15.46 12.13 -22.13
N GLY A 78 -16.60 11.48 -22.32
CA GLY A 78 -16.99 10.73 -23.51
C GLY A 78 -16.93 9.21 -23.32
N LEU A 79 -16.11 8.70 -22.39
CA LEU A 79 -16.05 7.25 -22.10
C LEU A 79 -17.23 6.74 -21.26
N GLU A 80 -18.06 7.61 -20.68
CA GLU A 80 -19.29 7.20 -19.99
C GLU A 80 -20.28 6.44 -20.90
N TYR A 81 -20.14 6.59 -22.22
CA TYR A 81 -20.94 5.87 -23.21
C TYR A 81 -20.37 4.49 -23.57
N ALA A 82 -19.14 4.16 -23.17
CA ALA A 82 -18.48 2.88 -23.46
C ALA A 82 -18.93 1.75 -22.50
N VAL A 83 -20.24 1.52 -22.41
CA VAL A 83 -20.86 0.64 -21.40
C VAL A 83 -20.60 -0.86 -21.60
N ASN A 84 -20.15 -1.26 -22.79
CA ASN A 84 -19.86 -2.65 -23.15
C ASN A 84 -18.38 -3.04 -23.02
N VAL A 85 -17.52 -2.10 -22.60
CA VAL A 85 -16.10 -2.36 -22.43
C VAL A 85 -15.85 -3.43 -21.36
N THR A 86 -15.01 -4.41 -21.69
CA THR A 86 -14.60 -5.51 -20.80
C THR A 86 -13.14 -5.39 -20.40
N ASN A 87 -12.28 -4.90 -21.30
CA ASN A 87 -10.86 -4.71 -21.06
C ASN A 87 -10.46 -3.27 -21.39
N LEU A 88 -10.01 -2.52 -20.38
CA LEU A 88 -9.63 -1.12 -20.53
C LEU A 88 -8.22 -0.89 -19.96
N SER A 89 -7.31 -0.44 -20.82
CA SER A 89 -5.97 -0.04 -20.41
C SER A 89 -5.78 1.44 -20.66
N LEU A 90 -5.52 2.18 -19.59
CA LEU A 90 -5.37 3.64 -19.54
C LEU A 90 -4.08 4.02 -18.79
N SER A 91 -3.13 3.10 -18.68
CA SER A 91 -1.91 3.32 -17.91
C SER A 91 -0.97 4.34 -18.55
N ARG A 92 -0.15 4.99 -17.72
CA ARG A 92 0.84 6.00 -18.13
C ARG A 92 0.22 7.20 -18.85
N ASN A 93 -0.91 7.69 -18.35
CA ASN A 93 -1.58 8.90 -18.80
C ASN A 93 -1.49 10.00 -17.72
N GLN A 94 -2.33 11.02 -17.79
CA GLN A 94 -2.39 12.16 -16.87
C GLN A 94 -3.81 12.31 -16.29
N ILE A 95 -4.52 11.19 -16.13
CA ILE A 95 -5.92 11.14 -15.70
C ILE A 95 -6.01 11.43 -14.20
N ALA A 96 -6.88 12.35 -13.80
CA ALA A 96 -7.19 12.62 -12.40
C ALA A 96 -8.62 12.18 -12.02
N ASP A 97 -9.59 12.42 -12.91
CA ASP A 97 -10.98 12.02 -12.72
C ASP A 97 -11.32 10.76 -13.53
N ILE A 98 -11.84 9.75 -12.82
CA ILE A 98 -12.32 8.49 -13.38
C ILE A 98 -13.83 8.30 -13.22
N SER A 99 -14.57 9.36 -12.86
CA SER A 99 -16.03 9.35 -12.77
C SER A 99 -16.74 8.87 -14.05
N PRO A 100 -16.22 9.12 -15.29
CA PRO A 100 -16.83 8.57 -16.50
C PRO A 100 -16.85 7.04 -16.56
N LEU A 101 -15.99 6.34 -15.79
CA LEU A 101 -15.94 4.89 -15.78
C LEU A 101 -17.01 4.24 -14.88
N SER A 102 -17.75 5.02 -14.09
CA SER A 102 -18.70 4.50 -13.10
C SER A 102 -19.83 3.62 -13.69
N GLY A 103 -20.17 3.82 -14.96
CA GLY A 103 -21.18 3.04 -15.69
C GLY A 103 -20.65 1.80 -16.43
N ALA A 104 -19.33 1.59 -16.47
CA ALA A 104 -18.68 0.51 -17.23
C ALA A 104 -18.75 -0.85 -16.49
N VAL A 105 -19.94 -1.24 -16.05
CA VAL A 105 -20.21 -2.40 -15.16
C VAL A 105 -19.84 -3.76 -15.76
N ASN A 106 -19.46 -3.80 -17.04
CA ASN A 106 -18.98 -4.99 -17.74
C ASN A 106 -17.46 -5.19 -17.67
N LEU A 107 -16.72 -4.25 -17.10
CA LEU A 107 -15.27 -4.35 -16.95
C LEU A 107 -14.87 -5.59 -16.14
N THR A 108 -13.97 -6.38 -16.72
CA THR A 108 -13.28 -7.50 -16.06
C THR A 108 -11.82 -7.16 -15.81
N THR A 109 -11.20 -6.40 -16.72
CA THR A 109 -9.80 -5.98 -16.62
C THR A 109 -9.68 -4.46 -16.73
N LEU A 110 -9.03 -3.84 -15.75
CA LEU A 110 -8.80 -2.39 -15.74
C LEU A 110 -7.37 -2.06 -15.29
N ASP A 111 -6.64 -1.33 -16.14
CA ASP A 111 -5.32 -0.79 -15.80
C ASP A 111 -5.32 0.75 -15.89
N LEU A 112 -5.26 1.39 -14.73
CA LEU A 112 -5.16 2.83 -14.52
C LEU A 112 -3.79 3.23 -13.94
N SER A 113 -2.79 2.37 -14.03
CA SER A 113 -1.50 2.62 -13.38
C SER A 113 -0.73 3.79 -13.97
N GLY A 114 -0.02 4.56 -13.14
CA GLY A 114 0.79 5.70 -13.59
C GLY A 114 -0.06 6.86 -14.08
N ASN A 115 -1.05 7.27 -13.28
CA ASN A 115 -1.92 8.42 -13.51
C ASN A 115 -1.83 9.39 -12.31
N GLN A 116 -2.80 10.29 -12.16
CA GLN A 116 -2.86 11.31 -11.11
C GLN A 116 -4.13 11.15 -10.26
N ILE A 117 -4.60 9.92 -10.08
CA ILE A 117 -5.89 9.61 -9.44
C ILE A 117 -5.78 9.72 -7.91
N GLU A 118 -6.69 10.46 -7.30
CA GLU A 118 -6.81 10.63 -5.85
C GLU A 118 -8.08 9.98 -5.26
N ASP A 119 -9.15 9.82 -6.05
CA ASP A 119 -10.41 9.20 -5.64
C ASP A 119 -10.76 8.02 -6.55
N ILE A 120 -10.89 6.83 -5.97
CA ILE A 120 -11.26 5.59 -6.67
C ILE A 120 -12.71 5.14 -6.43
N LYS A 121 -13.55 5.95 -5.77
CA LYS A 121 -14.98 5.65 -5.57
C LYS A 121 -15.74 5.26 -6.83
N PRO A 122 -15.49 5.84 -8.02
CA PRO A 122 -16.16 5.43 -9.25
C PRO A 122 -16.02 3.94 -9.58
N LEU A 123 -15.01 3.25 -9.05
CA LEU A 123 -14.80 1.82 -9.27
C LEU A 123 -15.75 0.92 -8.45
N GLY A 124 -16.46 1.46 -7.44
CA GLY A 124 -17.15 0.65 -6.43
C GLY A 124 -18.28 -0.24 -6.95
N ASN A 125 -18.84 0.07 -8.13
CA ASN A 125 -19.90 -0.72 -8.76
C ASN A 125 -19.39 -1.69 -9.85
N LEU A 126 -18.09 -1.72 -10.10
CA LEU A 126 -17.48 -2.54 -11.16
C LEU A 126 -17.24 -3.98 -10.68
N THR A 127 -18.30 -4.62 -10.18
CA THR A 127 -18.22 -5.89 -9.43
C THR A 127 -17.78 -7.10 -10.27
N LYS A 128 -17.68 -6.96 -11.60
CA LYS A 128 -17.17 -7.98 -12.51
C LYS A 128 -15.64 -7.96 -12.65
N LEU A 129 -14.96 -6.96 -12.07
CA LEU A 129 -13.50 -6.87 -12.11
C LEU A 129 -12.86 -8.11 -11.50
N THR A 130 -11.98 -8.74 -12.27
CA THR A 130 -11.10 -9.83 -11.86
C THR A 130 -9.65 -9.35 -11.74
N ASP A 131 -9.26 -8.34 -12.52
CA ASP A 131 -7.91 -7.85 -12.62
C ASP A 131 -7.90 -6.32 -12.58
N LEU A 132 -7.34 -5.75 -11.52
CA LEU A 132 -7.28 -4.31 -11.30
C LEU A 132 -5.87 -3.84 -11.00
N SER A 133 -5.41 -2.86 -11.77
CA SER A 133 -4.15 -2.15 -11.56
C SER A 133 -4.43 -0.65 -11.42
N VAL A 134 -4.16 -0.10 -10.25
CA VAL A 134 -4.27 1.34 -9.93
C VAL A 134 -2.97 1.86 -9.30
N SER A 135 -1.85 1.18 -9.56
CA SER A 135 -0.53 1.51 -9.02
C SER A 135 0.00 2.84 -9.52
N ARG A 136 0.92 3.47 -8.77
CA ARG A 136 1.55 4.76 -9.13
C ARG A 136 0.49 5.86 -9.34
N ASN A 137 -0.37 6.02 -8.34
CA ASN A 137 -1.35 7.10 -8.23
C ASN A 137 -1.17 7.80 -6.88
N GLN A 138 -2.20 8.46 -6.33
CA GLN A 138 -2.06 9.31 -5.15
C GLN A 138 -3.14 9.10 -4.08
N PHE A 139 -3.96 8.07 -4.21
CA PHE A 139 -5.04 7.75 -3.26
C PHE A 139 -4.54 7.02 -2.01
N ASN A 140 -5.37 7.03 -0.97
CA ASN A 140 -5.15 6.28 0.28
C ASN A 140 -6.38 5.50 0.77
N ASP A 141 -7.57 5.83 0.26
CA ASP A 141 -8.83 5.17 0.63
C ASP A 141 -9.13 4.01 -0.32
N LEU A 142 -9.26 2.81 0.24
CA LEU A 142 -9.60 1.57 -0.48
C LEU A 142 -11.09 1.21 -0.37
N SER A 143 -11.93 2.06 0.24
CA SER A 143 -13.34 1.76 0.53
C SER A 143 -14.13 1.28 -0.71
N ALA A 144 -13.84 1.86 -1.88
CA ALA A 144 -14.43 1.47 -3.15
C ALA A 144 -14.19 -0.01 -3.52
N LEU A 145 -13.09 -0.61 -3.06
CA LEU A 145 -12.71 -1.98 -3.42
C LEU A 145 -13.42 -3.04 -2.58
N ALA A 146 -14.07 -2.68 -1.47
CA ALA A 146 -14.59 -3.64 -0.50
C ALA A 146 -15.64 -4.62 -1.07
N GLY A 147 -16.38 -4.20 -2.10
CA GLY A 147 -17.40 -5.01 -2.78
C GLY A 147 -16.89 -5.81 -3.99
N LEU A 148 -15.63 -5.63 -4.40
CA LEU A 148 -15.08 -6.22 -5.62
C LEU A 148 -14.60 -7.67 -5.40
N VAL A 149 -15.47 -8.50 -4.84
CA VAL A 149 -15.15 -9.85 -4.35
C VAL A 149 -14.66 -10.83 -5.42
N ASN A 150 -14.82 -10.50 -6.71
CA ASN A 150 -14.33 -11.29 -7.84
C ASN A 150 -12.87 -10.99 -8.21
N LEU A 151 -12.21 -10.03 -7.55
CA LEU A 151 -10.80 -9.73 -7.80
C LEU A 151 -9.91 -10.94 -7.50
N ASN A 152 -9.13 -11.30 -8.51
CA ASN A 152 -8.10 -12.34 -8.50
C ASN A 152 -6.71 -11.70 -8.38
N THR A 153 -6.49 -10.60 -9.11
CA THR A 153 -5.25 -9.82 -9.09
C THR A 153 -5.53 -8.36 -8.75
N LEU A 154 -4.73 -7.82 -7.84
CA LEU A 154 -4.81 -6.41 -7.44
C LEU A 154 -3.40 -5.82 -7.32
N SER A 155 -3.14 -4.74 -8.06
CA SER A 155 -1.93 -3.92 -7.93
C SER A 155 -2.31 -2.51 -7.49
N ILE A 156 -1.86 -2.14 -6.29
CA ILE A 156 -2.08 -0.85 -5.61
C ILE A 156 -0.74 -0.21 -5.17
N SER A 157 0.37 -0.64 -5.78
CA SER A 157 1.71 -0.21 -5.39
C SER A 157 1.98 1.26 -5.69
N SER A 158 2.93 1.87 -4.96
CA SER A 158 3.29 3.29 -5.11
C SER A 158 2.09 4.22 -4.98
N ASN A 159 1.39 4.14 -3.84
CA ASN A 159 0.29 5.02 -3.44
C ASN A 159 0.55 5.55 -2.01
N LYS A 160 -0.48 6.01 -1.29
CA LYS A 160 -0.38 6.54 0.09
C LYS A 160 -1.18 5.69 1.09
N ILE A 161 -1.27 4.38 0.84
CA ILE A 161 -2.17 3.47 1.57
C ILE A 161 -1.61 3.14 2.95
N THR A 162 -2.48 3.15 3.95
CA THR A 162 -2.16 2.76 5.34
C THR A 162 -3.09 1.68 5.90
N ASP A 163 -4.34 1.64 5.44
CA ASP A 163 -5.38 0.73 5.94
C ASP A 163 -5.80 -0.27 4.84
N LEU A 164 -5.65 -1.57 5.12
CA LEU A 164 -6.03 -2.66 4.23
C LEU A 164 -7.41 -3.27 4.57
N LYS A 165 -8.15 -2.75 5.57
CA LYS A 165 -9.46 -3.29 5.97
C LYS A 165 -10.43 -3.54 4.82
N PRO A 166 -10.54 -2.65 3.81
CA PRO A 166 -11.44 -2.90 2.68
C PRO A 166 -11.12 -4.18 1.91
N LEU A 167 -9.88 -4.68 1.97
CA LEU A 167 -9.48 -5.91 1.25
C LEU A 167 -9.87 -7.20 2.00
N ALA A 168 -10.34 -7.13 3.24
CA ALA A 168 -10.55 -8.30 4.09
C ALA A 168 -11.55 -9.33 3.54
N GLY A 169 -12.46 -8.90 2.66
CA GLY A 169 -13.47 -9.74 2.01
C GLY A 169 -13.08 -10.29 0.64
N LEU A 170 -11.91 -9.91 0.10
CA LEU A 170 -11.49 -10.26 -1.27
C LEU A 170 -10.86 -11.66 -1.33
N ILE A 171 -11.62 -12.67 -0.90
CA ILE A 171 -11.17 -14.05 -0.67
C ILE A 171 -10.64 -14.76 -1.92
N ASN A 172 -10.95 -14.26 -3.11
CA ASN A 172 -10.48 -14.81 -4.39
C ASN A 172 -9.11 -14.28 -4.81
N LEU A 173 -8.56 -13.27 -4.12
CA LEU A 173 -7.24 -12.73 -4.42
C LEU A 173 -6.18 -13.82 -4.29
N TRP A 174 -5.48 -14.08 -5.40
CA TRP A 174 -4.29 -14.92 -5.42
C TRP A 174 -3.01 -14.09 -5.61
N ARG A 175 -3.13 -12.87 -6.15
CA ARG A 175 -2.00 -11.94 -6.29
C ARG A 175 -2.36 -10.56 -5.76
N LEU A 176 -1.55 -10.07 -4.82
CA LEU A 176 -1.61 -8.70 -4.31
C LEU A 176 -0.22 -8.05 -4.39
N ASP A 177 -0.13 -6.96 -5.15
CA ASP A 177 1.02 -6.06 -5.11
C ASP A 177 0.61 -4.76 -4.41
N ALA A 178 1.14 -4.55 -3.21
CA ALA A 178 0.93 -3.38 -2.38
C ALA A 178 2.27 -2.74 -1.94
N ALA A 179 3.31 -2.93 -2.75
CA ALA A 179 4.62 -2.34 -2.50
C ALA A 179 4.58 -0.81 -2.45
N ASP A 180 5.57 -0.19 -1.80
CA ASP A 180 5.77 1.27 -1.79
C ASP A 180 4.53 2.04 -1.31
N ASN A 181 4.15 1.75 -0.06
CA ASN A 181 3.02 2.36 0.63
C ASN A 181 3.41 2.65 2.09
N ASN A 182 2.43 2.88 2.98
CA ASN A 182 2.65 3.14 4.40
C ASN A 182 1.95 2.11 5.30
N ILE A 183 1.85 0.87 4.81
CA ILE A 183 1.14 -0.24 5.47
C ILE A 183 1.94 -0.72 6.69
N LYS A 184 1.22 -1.00 7.77
CA LYS A 184 1.76 -1.59 9.01
C LYS A 184 1.00 -2.85 9.43
N ASP A 185 -0.32 -2.77 9.36
CA ASP A 185 -1.22 -3.81 9.85
C ASP A 185 -1.63 -4.75 8.71
N LEU A 186 -1.33 -6.04 8.89
CA LEU A 186 -1.67 -7.10 7.95
C LEU A 186 -2.90 -7.91 8.40
N ALA A 187 -3.52 -7.58 9.54
CA ALA A 187 -4.69 -8.30 10.04
C ALA A 187 -5.81 -8.48 9.00
N PRO A 188 -6.11 -7.49 8.13
CA PRO A 188 -7.10 -7.66 7.05
C PRO A 188 -6.80 -8.80 6.08
N LEU A 189 -5.53 -9.17 5.89
CA LEU A 189 -5.12 -10.21 4.94
C LEU A 189 -5.24 -11.63 5.51
N SER A 190 -5.48 -11.78 6.82
CA SER A 190 -5.37 -13.07 7.53
C SER A 190 -6.31 -14.19 7.04
N LYS A 191 -7.35 -13.84 6.29
CA LYS A 191 -8.34 -14.79 5.73
C LYS A 191 -8.18 -15.02 4.23
N LEU A 192 -7.25 -14.33 3.56
CA LEU A 192 -7.05 -14.43 2.10
C LEU A 192 -6.20 -15.66 1.76
N THR A 193 -6.68 -16.85 2.11
CA THR A 193 -5.92 -18.11 2.04
C THR A 193 -5.56 -18.54 0.62
N ASN A 194 -6.16 -17.92 -0.40
CA ASN A 194 -5.83 -18.11 -1.81
C ASN A 194 -4.62 -17.30 -2.27
N LEU A 195 -4.10 -16.37 -1.46
CA LEU A 195 -2.91 -15.59 -1.80
C LEU A 195 -1.72 -16.52 -2.06
N LEU A 196 -1.28 -16.50 -3.32
CA LEU A 196 -0.11 -17.18 -3.84
C LEU A 196 1.09 -16.22 -3.91
N SER A 197 0.84 -14.96 -4.30
CA SER A 197 1.86 -13.92 -4.45
C SER A 197 1.47 -12.66 -3.69
N LEU A 198 2.37 -12.20 -2.82
CA LEU A 198 2.19 -11.01 -1.99
C LEU A 198 3.45 -10.15 -2.02
N ASP A 199 3.37 -8.99 -2.67
CA ASP A 199 4.41 -7.96 -2.59
C ASP A 199 3.99 -6.87 -1.61
N LEU A 200 4.78 -6.72 -0.55
CA LEU A 200 4.62 -5.74 0.50
C LEU A 200 5.91 -4.94 0.73
N SER A 201 6.81 -4.94 -0.26
CA SER A 201 8.09 -4.24 -0.18
C SER A 201 7.91 -2.75 0.08
N SER A 202 8.88 -2.11 0.75
CA SER A 202 8.87 -0.68 1.02
C SER A 202 7.61 -0.20 1.77
N ASN A 203 7.32 -0.87 2.88
CA ASN A 203 6.25 -0.51 3.82
C ASN A 203 6.82 -0.37 5.25
N GLN A 204 5.96 -0.42 6.27
CA GLN A 204 6.32 -0.29 7.69
C GLN A 204 5.93 -1.53 8.51
N ILE A 205 5.87 -2.70 7.86
CA ILE A 205 5.39 -3.96 8.44
C ILE A 205 6.41 -4.51 9.43
N TYR A 206 5.94 -4.87 10.62
CA TYR A 206 6.77 -5.45 11.69
C TYR A 206 6.20 -6.74 12.28
N ASP A 207 4.93 -7.06 12.01
CA ASP A 207 4.25 -8.24 12.54
C ASP A 207 3.75 -9.10 11.38
N LEU A 208 4.23 -10.34 11.33
CA LEU A 208 3.84 -11.33 10.32
C LEU A 208 2.80 -12.33 10.84
N GLU A 209 2.33 -12.22 12.10
CA GLU A 209 1.28 -13.11 12.64
C GLU A 209 0.06 -13.26 11.73
N PRO A 210 -0.48 -12.21 11.09
CA PRO A 210 -1.60 -12.35 10.17
C PRO A 210 -1.33 -13.30 8.99
N LEU A 211 -0.06 -13.52 8.61
CA LEU A 211 0.30 -14.37 7.47
C LEU A 211 0.39 -15.87 7.83
N ARG A 212 0.33 -16.23 9.13
CA ARG A 212 0.55 -17.59 9.62
C ARG A 212 -0.27 -18.67 8.91
N ASN A 213 -1.51 -18.34 8.56
CA ASN A 213 -2.48 -19.28 7.96
C ASN A 213 -2.58 -19.19 6.44
N LEU A 214 -1.79 -18.34 5.76
CA LEU A 214 -1.83 -18.22 4.30
C LEU A 214 -1.03 -19.35 3.65
N GLN A 215 -1.65 -20.52 3.51
CA GLN A 215 -0.99 -21.78 3.13
C GLN A 215 -0.52 -21.82 1.67
N SER A 216 -1.23 -21.10 0.81
CA SER A 216 -0.93 -21.04 -0.62
C SER A 216 0.22 -20.10 -0.96
N LEU A 217 0.73 -19.32 -0.01
CA LEU A 217 1.72 -18.28 -0.28
C LEU A 217 3.05 -18.89 -0.74
N ALA A 218 3.38 -18.66 -2.01
CA ALA A 218 4.58 -19.14 -2.66
C ALA A 218 5.58 -18.01 -2.98
N TYR A 219 5.11 -16.76 -3.08
CA TYR A 219 5.95 -15.59 -3.30
C TYR A 219 5.63 -14.52 -2.25
N LEU A 220 6.64 -14.11 -1.49
CA LEU A 220 6.52 -13.12 -0.42
C LEU A 220 7.67 -12.12 -0.49
N TYR A 221 7.36 -10.90 -0.90
CA TYR A 221 8.34 -9.82 -1.02
C TYR A 221 8.13 -8.83 0.13
N LEU A 222 9.14 -8.70 0.98
CA LEU A 222 9.10 -7.93 2.23
C LEU A 222 10.30 -6.98 2.36
N ASN A 223 10.97 -6.67 1.27
CA ASN A 223 12.12 -5.76 1.28
C ASN A 223 11.77 -4.42 1.93
N ASN A 224 12.76 -3.79 2.57
CA ASN A 224 12.63 -2.44 3.13
C ASN A 224 11.44 -2.29 4.11
N ASN A 225 11.23 -3.28 4.98
CA ASN A 225 10.22 -3.23 6.05
C ASN A 225 10.88 -3.19 7.45
N ARG A 226 10.07 -3.47 8.48
CA ARG A 226 10.46 -3.56 9.90
C ARG A 226 10.35 -4.99 10.44
N VAL A 227 10.44 -6.00 9.57
CA VAL A 227 10.29 -7.40 9.95
C VAL A 227 11.47 -7.80 10.83
N TRP A 228 11.16 -8.38 12.00
CA TRP A 228 12.16 -8.82 12.97
C TRP A 228 11.99 -10.30 13.37
N ASP A 229 10.85 -10.90 13.04
CA ASP A 229 10.45 -12.26 13.43
C ASP A 229 9.92 -13.01 12.22
N LEU A 230 10.51 -14.18 11.93
CA LEU A 230 10.06 -15.07 10.84
C LEU A 230 9.22 -16.23 11.36
N GLU A 231 9.05 -16.38 12.68
CA GLU A 231 8.29 -17.47 13.28
C GLU A 231 6.87 -17.62 12.74
N PRO A 232 6.12 -16.56 12.41
CA PRO A 232 4.79 -16.70 11.84
C PRO A 232 4.75 -17.45 10.50
N ILE A 233 5.80 -17.35 9.69
CA ILE A 233 5.87 -17.97 8.36
C ILE A 233 6.66 -19.29 8.33
N GLN A 234 7.05 -19.83 9.50
CA GLN A 234 7.95 -20.98 9.63
C GLN A 234 7.49 -22.32 9.00
N GLN A 235 6.21 -22.39 8.64
CA GLN A 235 5.57 -23.58 8.03
C GLN A 235 5.54 -23.51 6.50
N ARG A 236 6.22 -22.53 5.91
CA ARG A 236 6.34 -22.36 4.45
C ARG A 236 7.75 -22.71 3.99
N SER A 237 7.92 -22.80 2.68
CA SER A 237 9.20 -22.97 2.01
C SER A 237 9.21 -22.09 0.78
N PHE A 238 10.29 -21.32 0.63
CA PHE A 238 10.52 -20.33 -0.40
C PHE A 238 11.92 -20.56 -1.00
N PHE A 239 12.19 -21.77 -1.49
CA PHE A 239 13.49 -22.08 -2.09
C PHE A 239 13.62 -21.43 -3.47
N PRO A 240 14.73 -20.72 -3.75
CA PRO A 240 15.00 -20.19 -5.08
C PRO A 240 15.05 -21.31 -6.14
N TYR A 241 14.61 -20.99 -7.34
CA TYR A 241 14.59 -21.93 -8.46
C TYR A 241 14.75 -21.18 -9.78
N TYR A 242 15.03 -21.92 -10.86
CA TYR A 242 15.06 -21.38 -12.21
C TYR A 242 13.74 -21.71 -12.92
N ASP A 243 13.12 -20.70 -13.51
CA ASP A 243 11.94 -20.85 -14.37
C ASP A 243 12.23 -20.26 -15.75
N THR A 244 12.17 -21.07 -16.80
CA THR A 244 12.51 -20.66 -18.18
C THR A 244 13.86 -19.91 -18.32
N GLY A 245 14.82 -20.22 -17.44
CA GLY A 245 16.14 -19.58 -17.41
C GLY A 245 16.23 -18.31 -16.55
N ALA A 246 15.10 -17.81 -16.03
CA ALA A 246 15.08 -16.74 -15.03
C ALA A 246 15.30 -17.32 -13.62
N PHE A 247 16.19 -16.71 -12.84
CA PHE A 247 16.32 -17.03 -11.42
C PHE A 247 15.19 -16.36 -10.65
N ILE A 248 14.46 -17.15 -9.87
CA ILE A 248 13.32 -16.70 -9.07
C ILE A 248 13.68 -16.81 -7.59
N GLU A 249 13.63 -15.68 -6.89
CA GLU A 249 13.77 -15.60 -5.44
C GLU A 249 12.36 -15.38 -4.82
N PRO A 250 11.71 -16.43 -4.30
CA PRO A 250 10.33 -16.34 -3.83
C PRO A 250 10.18 -15.69 -2.43
N LEU A 251 11.28 -15.41 -1.72
CA LEU A 251 11.26 -14.70 -0.44
C LEU A 251 12.33 -13.62 -0.43
N GLU A 252 11.91 -12.36 -0.47
CA GLU A 252 12.82 -11.22 -0.40
C GLU A 252 12.68 -10.49 0.94
N LEU A 253 13.80 -10.35 1.66
CA LEU A 253 13.83 -9.84 3.04
C LEU A 253 14.95 -8.81 3.28
N GLN A 254 15.51 -8.22 2.22
CA GLN A 254 16.57 -7.23 2.35
C GLN A 254 16.12 -5.99 3.12
N ASN A 255 17.05 -5.36 3.84
CA ASN A 255 16.82 -4.13 4.60
C ASN A 255 15.72 -4.22 5.69
N ASN A 256 15.61 -5.37 6.36
CA ASN A 256 14.73 -5.59 7.52
C ASN A 256 15.51 -5.52 8.84
N TYR A 257 14.99 -6.13 9.92
CA TYR A 257 15.56 -6.10 11.27
C TYR A 257 15.81 -7.50 11.82
N LEU A 258 16.16 -8.43 10.93
CA LEU A 258 16.40 -9.83 11.26
C LEU A 258 17.78 -10.02 11.89
N ASP A 259 17.86 -10.78 12.97
CA ASP A 259 19.15 -11.21 13.52
C ASP A 259 19.65 -12.44 12.76
N LEU A 260 20.40 -12.20 11.69
CA LEU A 260 20.99 -13.24 10.85
C LEU A 260 22.41 -13.65 11.30
N SER A 261 22.79 -13.35 12.55
CA SER A 261 24.05 -13.86 13.10
C SER A 261 24.07 -15.39 13.11
N LYS A 262 25.20 -15.97 12.69
CA LYS A 262 25.33 -17.43 12.55
C LYS A 262 24.97 -18.12 13.87
N GLY A 263 23.97 -18.99 13.82
CA GLY A 263 23.50 -19.78 14.97
C GLY A 263 22.29 -19.23 15.71
N SER A 264 21.86 -17.99 15.42
CA SER A 264 20.61 -17.42 15.92
C SER A 264 19.39 -18.26 15.50
N LYS A 265 18.26 -18.13 16.21
CA LYS A 265 16.98 -18.76 15.85
C LYS A 265 16.52 -18.26 14.48
N THR A 266 16.55 -16.94 14.26
CA THR A 266 16.15 -16.32 13.00
C THR A 266 17.03 -16.77 11.83
N TYR A 267 18.34 -16.89 12.00
CA TYR A 267 19.26 -17.44 11.00
C TYR A 267 18.89 -18.88 10.61
N LYS A 268 18.73 -19.76 11.61
CA LYS A 268 18.36 -21.17 11.38
C LYS A 268 17.01 -21.29 10.68
N LEU A 269 16.06 -20.45 11.07
CA LEU A 269 14.74 -20.42 10.47
C LEU A 269 14.78 -19.92 9.03
N PHE A 270 15.53 -18.84 8.75
CA PHE A 270 15.72 -18.35 7.38
C PHE A 270 16.32 -19.44 6.48
N VAL A 271 17.35 -20.15 6.94
CA VAL A 271 17.96 -21.24 6.17
C VAL A 271 16.95 -22.34 5.82
N LYS A 272 16.04 -22.67 6.74
CA LYS A 272 14.94 -23.61 6.48
C LYS A 272 13.93 -23.06 5.47
N LEU A 273 13.67 -21.75 5.51
CA LEU A 273 12.68 -21.09 4.66
C LEU A 273 13.18 -20.91 3.22
N ALA A 274 14.40 -20.41 3.02
CA ALA A 274 14.86 -19.92 1.72
C ALA A 274 16.30 -20.33 1.32
N GLY A 275 16.96 -21.16 2.13
CA GLY A 275 18.33 -21.59 1.86
C GLY A 275 19.41 -20.66 2.42
N ASN A 276 20.63 -20.76 1.88
CA ASN A 276 21.83 -20.21 2.52
C ASN A 276 22.19 -18.79 2.08
N GLU A 277 21.54 -18.26 1.04
CA GLU A 277 21.79 -16.92 0.54
C GLU A 277 21.05 -15.91 1.43
N LEU A 278 21.79 -15.34 2.39
CA LEU A 278 21.20 -14.44 3.38
C LEU A 278 20.91 -13.06 2.78
N PRO A 279 19.75 -12.45 3.10
CA PRO A 279 19.41 -11.11 2.64
C PRO A 279 20.30 -10.06 3.31
N GLY A 280 20.82 -9.13 2.51
CA GLY A 280 21.67 -8.05 2.97
C GLY A 280 20.93 -6.92 3.69
N GLY A 281 21.71 -5.98 4.25
CA GLY A 281 21.20 -4.69 4.75
C GLY A 281 20.40 -4.74 6.05
N GLN A 282 20.46 -5.84 6.81
CA GLN A 282 19.72 -5.97 8.06
C GLN A 282 20.13 -4.91 9.09
N ARG A 283 19.13 -4.30 9.70
CA ARG A 283 19.22 -3.24 10.71
C ARG A 283 19.03 -3.81 12.12
N LYS A 284 19.38 -3.00 13.12
CA LYS A 284 19.35 -3.43 14.53
C LYS A 284 18.02 -3.09 15.19
N THR A 285 17.50 -4.04 15.94
CA THR A 285 16.27 -3.88 16.75
C THR A 285 16.55 -4.11 18.23
N GLN A 286 15.81 -3.44 19.10
CA GLN A 286 15.73 -3.75 20.53
C GLN A 286 14.29 -4.13 20.88
N ARG A 287 14.11 -5.11 21.76
CA ARG A 287 12.79 -5.57 22.22
C ARG A 287 12.73 -5.54 23.74
N LEU A 288 11.71 -4.92 24.29
CA LEU A 288 11.47 -4.89 25.74
C LEU A 288 10.06 -5.40 26.03
N VAL A 289 9.93 -6.32 26.98
CA VAL A 289 8.64 -6.91 27.37
C VAL A 289 8.11 -6.23 28.62
N ILE A 290 6.86 -5.77 28.59
CA ILE A 290 6.19 -5.11 29.72
C ILE A 290 6.20 -6.05 30.94
N GLY A 291 6.66 -5.53 32.08
CA GLY A 291 6.79 -6.29 33.33
C GLY A 291 8.00 -7.24 33.41
N SER A 292 8.81 -7.36 32.36
CA SER A 292 10.01 -8.19 32.35
C SER A 292 11.30 -7.40 32.52
N THR A 293 12.24 -7.92 33.30
CA THR A 293 13.62 -7.41 33.38
C THR A 293 14.54 -8.02 32.34
N THR A 294 14.00 -8.73 31.34
CA THR A 294 14.74 -9.25 30.20
C THR A 294 14.39 -8.43 28.96
N ALA A 295 15.40 -7.82 28.36
CA ALA A 295 15.31 -7.13 27.08
C ALA A 295 16.21 -7.82 26.05
N TYR A 296 16.01 -7.54 24.77
CA TYR A 296 16.76 -8.16 23.69
C TYR A 296 17.34 -7.10 22.76
N VAL A 297 18.55 -7.32 22.25
CA VAL A 297 19.12 -6.58 21.11
C VAL A 297 19.47 -7.62 20.05
N GLY A 298 18.81 -7.55 18.90
CA GLY A 298 18.65 -8.76 18.09
C GLY A 298 18.06 -9.87 18.96
N GLU A 299 18.62 -11.07 18.93
CA GLU A 299 18.22 -12.20 19.79
C GLU A 299 19.03 -12.33 21.08
N SER A 300 20.07 -11.51 21.28
CA SER A 300 20.83 -11.52 22.53
C SER A 300 20.00 -10.97 23.69
N ALA A 301 19.85 -11.76 24.75
CA ALA A 301 19.15 -11.35 25.96
C ALA A 301 20.04 -10.54 26.91
N TYR A 302 19.45 -9.51 27.53
CA TYR A 302 20.08 -8.64 28.49
C TYR A 302 19.19 -8.47 29.71
N ARG A 303 19.79 -8.53 30.89
CA ARG A 303 19.10 -8.18 32.13
C ARG A 303 19.14 -6.66 32.32
N ILE A 304 17.97 -6.06 32.50
CA ILE A 304 17.81 -4.63 32.82
C ILE A 304 17.43 -4.47 34.28
N THR A 305 17.81 -3.34 34.88
CA THR A 305 17.64 -3.08 36.32
C THR A 305 16.18 -2.90 36.73
N ALA A 306 15.31 -2.54 35.79
CA ALA A 306 13.89 -2.39 36.04
C ALA A 306 13.08 -2.66 34.76
N ALA A 307 11.90 -3.25 34.93
CA ALA A 307 11.03 -3.61 33.82
C ALA A 307 10.30 -2.39 33.23
N PRO A 308 10.08 -2.33 31.91
CA PRO A 308 9.18 -1.35 31.31
C PRO A 308 7.75 -1.60 31.79
N PHE A 309 6.94 -0.54 31.81
CA PHE A 309 5.57 -0.60 32.32
C PHE A 309 4.66 0.35 31.54
N ILE A 310 3.35 0.15 31.66
CA ILE A 310 2.35 1.09 31.13
C ILE A 310 1.78 1.88 32.30
N GLN A 311 1.73 3.20 32.16
CA GLN A 311 1.09 4.09 33.12
C GLN A 311 0.36 5.19 32.35
N THR A 312 -0.90 5.45 32.71
CA THR A 312 -1.75 6.48 32.09
C THR A 312 -1.75 6.44 30.55
N GLY A 313 -1.84 5.23 29.98
CA GLY A 313 -1.86 5.00 28.53
C GLY A 313 -0.50 5.15 27.83
N ARG A 314 0.59 5.35 28.57
CA ARG A 314 1.94 5.49 28.01
C ARG A 314 2.85 4.35 28.42
N THR A 315 3.63 3.88 27.46
CA THR A 315 4.66 2.89 27.71
C THR A 315 5.95 3.57 28.15
N TYR A 316 6.35 3.27 29.38
CA TYR A 316 7.57 3.75 30.00
C TYR A 316 8.67 2.71 29.90
N VAL A 317 9.84 3.16 29.46
CA VAL A 317 10.99 2.30 29.22
C VAL A 317 12.24 2.82 29.93
N PRO A 318 13.15 1.94 30.42
CA PRO A 318 14.36 2.38 31.09
C PRO A 318 15.28 3.13 30.13
N ILE A 319 15.53 4.41 30.41
CA ILE A 319 16.25 5.27 29.47
C ILE A 319 17.69 4.82 29.25
N ARG A 320 18.38 4.41 30.33
CA ARG A 320 19.81 4.05 30.27
C ARG A 320 20.06 2.92 29.29
N PHE A 321 19.38 1.79 29.48
CA PHE A 321 19.54 0.60 28.62
C PHE A 321 19.33 0.94 27.15
N ILE A 322 18.22 1.62 26.84
CA ILE A 322 17.86 1.92 25.46
C ILE A 322 18.88 2.86 24.82
N SER A 323 19.19 3.96 25.49
CA SER A 323 20.12 4.97 24.98
C SER A 323 21.52 4.40 24.78
N GLU A 324 22.06 3.64 25.75
CA GLU A 324 23.39 3.03 25.64
C GLU A 324 23.45 2.00 24.52
N LYS A 325 22.41 1.17 24.34
CA LYS A 325 22.33 0.23 23.22
C LYS A 325 22.16 0.92 21.86
N LEU A 326 21.70 2.17 21.84
CA LEU A 326 21.70 3.03 20.64
C LEU A 326 23.02 3.81 20.45
N GLY A 327 24.03 3.58 21.29
CA GLY A 327 25.34 4.22 21.22
C GLY A 327 25.45 5.56 21.94
N ALA A 328 24.44 5.94 22.73
CA ALA A 328 24.48 7.17 23.51
C ALA A 328 25.15 6.97 24.87
N THR A 329 25.77 8.03 25.40
CA THR A 329 26.20 8.08 26.80
C THR A 329 25.07 8.61 27.67
N VAL A 330 24.86 8.01 28.85
CA VAL A 330 23.81 8.42 29.79
C VAL A 330 24.41 8.74 31.16
N ASN A 331 24.33 10.01 31.54
CA ASN A 331 24.79 10.51 32.84
C ASN A 331 23.61 10.87 33.74
N TRP A 332 23.77 10.66 35.04
CA TRP A 332 22.76 10.98 36.05
C TRP A 332 23.33 12.01 37.03
N ASN A 333 22.62 13.13 37.19
CA ASN A 333 22.91 14.12 38.22
C ASN A 333 21.97 13.91 39.42
N GLN A 334 22.57 13.49 40.54
CA GLN A 334 21.82 13.17 41.76
C GLN A 334 21.22 14.39 42.46
N SER A 335 21.86 15.56 42.38
CA SER A 335 21.39 16.78 43.07
C SER A 335 20.22 17.42 42.33
N THR A 336 20.28 17.46 40.99
CA THR A 336 19.21 18.04 40.16
C THR A 336 18.17 17.03 39.71
N LYS A 337 18.38 15.73 39.99
CA LYS A 337 17.53 14.62 39.50
C LYS A 337 17.37 14.67 37.98
N GLU A 338 18.46 14.92 37.28
CA GLU A 338 18.48 15.11 35.82
C GLU A 338 19.25 13.98 35.12
N VAL A 339 18.65 13.47 34.03
CA VAL A 339 19.34 12.61 33.08
C VAL A 339 19.92 13.47 31.95
N THR A 340 21.20 13.26 31.63
CA THR A 340 21.84 13.80 30.42
C THR A 340 22.15 12.66 29.45
N ILE A 341 21.68 12.77 28.22
CA ILE A 341 21.95 11.81 27.13
C ILE A 341 22.76 12.51 26.05
N GLN A 342 23.85 11.90 25.60
CA GLN A 342 24.70 12.44 24.53
C GLN A 342 24.91 11.41 23.43
N LYS A 343 24.66 11.82 22.18
CA LYS A 343 24.89 10.99 20.99
C LYS A 343 25.08 11.88 19.77
N ASP A 344 26.13 11.64 18.99
CA ASP A 344 26.37 12.30 17.69
C ASP A 344 26.23 13.84 17.76
N GLY A 345 26.80 14.48 18.80
CA GLY A 345 26.73 15.93 19.03
C GLY A 345 25.39 16.44 19.60
N LYS A 346 24.36 15.59 19.66
CA LYS A 346 23.08 15.90 20.32
C LYS A 346 23.19 15.68 21.83
N THR A 347 22.81 16.69 22.61
CA THR A 347 22.71 16.63 24.07
C THR A 347 21.26 16.80 24.50
N ILE A 348 20.74 15.85 25.27
CA ILE A 348 19.39 15.91 25.83
C ILE A 348 19.49 15.94 27.35
N ARG A 349 18.83 16.89 27.99
CA ARG A 349 18.75 17.02 29.45
C ARG A 349 17.31 17.01 29.91
N TRP A 350 17.00 16.14 30.85
CA TRP A 350 15.64 15.96 31.33
C TRP A 350 15.59 15.67 32.84
N ALA A 351 14.98 16.58 33.58
CA ALA A 351 14.74 16.44 35.02
C ALA A 351 13.50 15.58 35.31
N VAL A 352 13.58 14.75 36.36
CA VAL A 352 12.46 13.93 36.85
C VAL A 352 11.24 14.79 37.13
N GLY A 353 10.06 14.32 36.71
CA GLY A 353 8.78 14.98 36.93
C GLY A 353 8.49 16.16 36.00
N ASN A 354 9.48 16.64 35.24
CA ASN A 354 9.29 17.74 34.29
C ASN A 354 8.82 17.23 32.93
N ARG A 355 7.98 17.99 32.23
CA ARG A 355 7.58 17.74 30.82
C ARG A 355 8.44 18.51 29.81
N GLN A 356 9.19 19.51 30.27
CA GLN A 356 10.15 20.24 29.45
C GLN A 356 11.46 19.47 29.36
N VAL A 357 11.89 19.21 28.13
CA VAL A 357 13.16 18.58 27.81
C VAL A 357 14.04 19.58 27.09
N LYS A 358 15.27 19.75 27.56
CA LYS A 358 16.27 20.54 26.84
C LYS A 358 16.97 19.66 25.82
N VAL A 359 16.82 19.96 24.54
CA VAL A 359 17.51 19.31 23.43
C VAL A 359 18.45 20.33 22.81
N ASN A 360 19.75 20.15 23.01
CA ASN A 360 20.78 21.15 22.77
C ASN A 360 20.44 22.47 23.49
N GLN A 361 20.16 23.53 22.72
CA GLN A 361 19.76 24.85 23.22
C GLN A 361 18.24 25.07 23.17
N GLN A 362 17.47 24.15 22.59
CA GLN A 362 16.03 24.26 22.44
C GLN A 362 15.29 23.53 23.58
N THR A 363 14.11 24.03 23.94
CA THR A 363 13.21 23.35 24.87
C THR A 363 12.08 22.71 24.08
N VAL A 364 11.90 21.40 24.27
CA VAL A 364 10.84 20.59 23.66
C VAL A 364 9.87 20.17 24.74
N MET A 365 8.57 20.33 24.48
CA MET A 365 7.51 19.86 25.36
C MET A 365 7.20 18.39 25.07
N GLN A 366 7.26 17.55 26.10
CA GLN A 366 6.80 16.17 26.04
C GLN A 366 5.41 16.04 26.67
N ASP A 367 4.64 15.09 26.16
CA ASP A 367 3.27 14.84 26.60
C ASP A 367 3.21 14.17 27.98
N ALA A 368 4.31 13.58 28.44
CA ALA A 368 4.49 13.01 29.76
C ALA A 368 5.91 13.20 30.31
N PRO A 369 6.07 13.24 31.66
CA PRO A 369 7.35 13.50 32.29
C PRO A 369 8.24 12.25 32.34
N LEU A 370 9.55 12.48 32.53
CA LEU A 370 10.49 11.45 32.97
C LEU A 370 10.14 11.02 34.41
N LEU A 371 10.10 9.72 34.66
CA LEU A 371 9.78 9.15 35.97
C LEU A 371 11.01 8.50 36.59
N LEU A 372 11.09 8.52 37.92
CA LEU A 372 12.07 7.74 38.68
C LEU A 372 11.31 6.68 39.47
N LYS A 373 11.60 5.40 39.23
CA LYS A 373 10.97 4.27 39.92
C LYS A 373 12.02 3.24 40.28
N ASN A 374 12.08 2.84 41.55
CA ASN A 374 13.03 1.85 42.07
C ASN A 374 14.49 2.16 41.66
N GLY A 375 14.89 3.43 41.77
CA GLY A 375 16.24 3.89 41.40
C GLY A 375 16.55 3.92 39.89
N SER A 376 15.59 3.60 39.03
CA SER A 376 15.75 3.64 37.56
C SER A 376 14.94 4.78 36.96
N ALA A 377 15.54 5.49 36.00
CA ALA A 377 14.88 6.54 35.24
C ALA A 377 14.14 5.97 34.03
N PHE A 378 12.92 6.43 33.81
CA PHE A 378 12.02 5.97 32.77
C PHE A 378 11.51 7.14 31.93
N VAL A 379 11.46 6.93 30.62
CA VAL A 379 10.89 7.88 29.68
C VAL A 379 9.71 7.25 28.94
N PRO A 380 8.76 8.04 28.45
CA PRO A 380 7.82 7.59 27.44
C PRO A 380 8.58 7.07 26.22
N VAL A 381 8.21 5.92 25.67
CA VAL A 381 8.93 5.32 24.55
C VAL A 381 8.92 6.19 23.28
N ARG A 382 7.91 7.04 23.13
CA ARG A 382 7.83 8.04 22.05
C ARG A 382 9.01 9.01 22.06
N PHE A 383 9.47 9.44 23.23
CA PHE A 383 10.65 10.30 23.37
C PHE A 383 11.90 9.63 22.77
N VAL A 384 12.06 8.32 22.96
CA VAL A 384 13.17 7.55 22.37
C VAL A 384 13.12 7.63 20.84
N ALA A 385 11.94 7.43 20.25
CA ALA A 385 11.71 7.52 18.81
C ALA A 385 12.12 8.89 18.26
N GLU A 386 11.53 9.95 18.82
CA GLU A 386 11.73 11.33 18.36
C GLU A 386 13.17 11.82 18.56
N GLN A 387 13.80 11.45 19.67
CA GLN A 387 15.05 12.08 20.06
C GLN A 387 16.31 11.29 19.70
N LEU A 388 16.21 9.97 19.48
CA LEU A 388 17.39 9.12 19.21
C LEU A 388 17.45 8.55 17.79
N ASN A 389 16.66 9.12 16.87
CA ASN A 389 16.53 8.70 15.47
C ASN A 389 16.16 7.21 15.36
N THR A 390 15.04 6.85 16.00
CA THR A 390 14.50 5.48 15.98
C THR A 390 13.01 5.52 15.65
N SER A 391 12.47 4.38 15.25
CA SER A 391 11.02 4.16 15.22
C SER A 391 10.64 3.11 16.26
N VAL A 392 9.42 3.18 16.78
CA VAL A 392 8.96 2.31 17.87
C VAL A 392 7.57 1.79 17.55
N GLU A 393 7.32 0.53 17.87
CA GLU A 393 6.01 -0.11 17.73
C GLU A 393 5.69 -0.89 19.00
N TYR A 394 4.42 -0.89 19.40
CA TYR A 394 3.93 -1.67 20.54
C TYR A 394 3.12 -2.86 20.03
N MET A 395 3.58 -4.06 20.35
CA MET A 395 2.93 -5.33 20.02
C MET A 395 2.08 -5.77 21.20
N GLY A 396 0.78 -5.46 21.16
CA GLY A 396 -0.16 -5.77 22.23
C GLY A 396 -0.24 -7.26 22.56
N SER A 397 -0.30 -8.12 21.53
CA SER A 397 -0.36 -9.59 21.68
C SER A 397 0.84 -10.15 22.46
N LYS A 398 2.03 -9.58 22.26
CA LYS A 398 3.28 -9.98 22.91
C LYS A 398 3.63 -9.14 24.15
N HIS A 399 2.79 -8.16 24.52
CA HIS A 399 3.07 -7.15 25.54
C HIS A 399 4.49 -6.57 25.40
N MET A 400 4.88 -6.23 24.16
CA MET A 400 6.27 -5.94 23.81
C MET A 400 6.38 -4.60 23.11
N VAL A 401 7.43 -3.84 23.43
CA VAL A 401 7.87 -2.69 22.63
C VAL A 401 9.03 -3.14 21.77
N VAL A 402 8.96 -2.83 20.47
CA VAL A 402 10.06 -2.99 19.54
C VAL A 402 10.59 -1.60 19.16
N ILE A 403 11.91 -1.43 19.22
CA ILE A 403 12.63 -0.20 18.88
C ILE A 403 13.53 -0.50 17.69
N PHE A 404 13.24 0.15 16.57
CA PHE A 404 13.93 0.00 15.30
C PHE A 404 14.96 1.12 15.15
N LYS A 405 16.23 0.75 15.01
CA LYS A 405 17.28 1.70 14.66
C LYS A 405 17.12 2.08 13.19
N ASN A 406 16.93 3.37 12.90
CA ASN A 406 16.77 3.85 11.52
C ASN A 406 18.07 3.72 10.72
#